data_AF-V4N4L9-F1
#
_entry.id   AF-V4N4L9-F1
#
_cell.length_a   1.000
_cell.length_b   1.000
_cell.length_c   1.000
_cell.angle_alpha   90.00
_cell.angle_beta   90.00
_cell.angle_gamma   90.00
#
_symmetry.space_group_name_H-M   'P 1'
#
loop_
_entity.id
_entity.type
_entity.pdbx_description
1 polymer ?
#
loop_
_entity_poly.entity_id
_entity_poly.type
_entity_poly.pdbx_seq_one_letter_code
_entity_poly.pdbx_strand_id
1 'polypeptide(L)' 'MAAKEGSRIFVGGLSPEVTERDLERAFSRFGDILDCQIMMERDTGRS' A
#
# COMPACT_ATOMS: atom_id res chain seq x y z
N MET A 1 -22.75 7.11 -0.66
CA MET A 1 -21.63 6.86 0.27
C MET A 1 -20.45 7.64 -0.26
N ALA A 2 -20.15 8.80 0.32
CA ALA A 2 -19.00 9.60 -0.12
C ALA A 2 -17.73 8.91 0.40
N ALA A 3 -16.83 8.54 -0.51
CA ALA A 3 -15.48 8.11 -0.12
C ALA A 3 -14.86 9.28 0.66
N LYS A 4 -14.59 9.08 1.94
CA LYS A 4 -14.02 10.11 2.82
C LYS A 4 -12.63 10.43 2.29
N GLU A 5 -12.46 11.62 1.72
CA GLU A 5 -11.15 12.15 1.32
C GLU A 5 -10.26 12.14 2.57
N GLY A 6 -9.29 11.21 2.61
CA GLY A 6 -8.42 11.00 3.77
C GLY A 6 -8.13 9.54 4.15
N SER A 7 -8.74 8.55 3.48
CA SER A 7 -8.52 7.12 3.80
C SER A 7 -7.33 6.47 3.09
N ARG A 8 -6.46 7.24 2.42
CA ARG A 8 -5.27 6.71 1.73
C ARG A 8 -4.00 7.12 2.46
N ILE A 9 -3.18 6.13 2.80
CA ILE A 9 -1.86 6.32 3.41
C ILE A 9 -0.78 5.87 2.42
N PHE A 10 0.38 6.54 2.44
CA PHE A 10 1.56 6.13 1.69
C PHE A 10 2.60 5.60 2.67
N VAL A 11 3.10 4.41 2.41
CA VAL A 11 4.10 3.75 3.25
C VAL A 11 5.39 3.60 2.44
N GLY A 12 6.43 4.34 2.84
CA GLY A 12 7.76 4.29 2.26
C GLY A 12 8.75 3.56 3.16
N GLY A 13 9.93 3.22 2.63
CA GLY A 13 10.99 2.54 3.40
C GLY A 13 10.69 1.06 3.69
N LEU A 14 9.78 0.45 2.92
CA LEU A 14 9.50 -0.97 2.99
C LEU A 14 10.63 -1.77 2.34
N SER A 15 11.01 -2.90 2.95
CA SER A 15 11.93 -3.84 2.33
C SER A 15 11.33 -4.40 1.04
N PRO A 16 12.14 -4.72 0.01
CA PRO A 16 11.66 -5.26 -1.26
C PRO A 16 10.96 -6.62 -1.14
N GLU A 17 11.16 -7.31 -0.02
CA GLU A 17 10.50 -8.57 0.33
C GLU A 17 9.10 -8.38 0.93
N VAL A 18 8.74 -7.16 1.34
CA VAL A 18 7.42 -6.86 1.89
C VAL A 18 6.38 -7.01 0.79
N THR A 19 5.33 -7.79 1.07
CA THR A 19 4.19 -7.96 0.17
C THR A 19 2.97 -7.17 0.65
N GLU A 20 2.00 -6.97 -0.25
CA GLU A 20 0.72 -6.34 0.08
C GLU A 20 0.05 -7.07 1.25
N ARG A 21 0.18 -8.41 1.30
CA ARG A 21 -0.36 -9.25 2.38
C ARG A 21 0.30 -9.02 3.74
N ASP A 22 1.56 -8.60 3.76
CA ASP A 22 2.27 -8.24 5.00
C ASP A 22 1.82 -6.88 5.50
N LEU A 23 1.64 -5.92 4.58
CA LEU A 23 1.03 -4.63 4.90
C LEU A 23 -0.40 -4.83 5.40
N GLU A 24 -1.21 -5.63 4.70
CA GLU A 24 -2.58 -5.90 5.10
C GLU A 24 -2.65 -6.47 6.51
N ARG A 25 -1.84 -7.48 6.81
CA ARG A 25 -1.78 -8.05 8.17
C ARG A 25 -1.28 -7.04 9.21
N ALA A 26 -0.29 -6.21 8.87
CA ALA A 26 0.22 -5.21 9.79
C ALA A 26 -0.81 -4.12 10.11
N PHE A 27 -1.56 -3.69 9.09
CA PHE A 27 -2.53 -2.59 9.17
C PHE A 27 -3.95 -3.02 9.55
N SER A 28 -4.31 -4.31 9.38
CA SER A 28 -5.63 -4.87 9.70
C SER A 28 -6.02 -4.68 11.16
N ARG A 29 -5.05 -4.53 12.07
CA ARG A 29 -5.31 -4.21 13.48
C ARG A 29 -5.89 -2.81 13.71
N PHE A 30 -5.65 -1.88 12.78
CA PHE A 30 -6.05 -0.48 12.90
C PHE A 30 -7.39 -0.20 12.22
N GLY A 31 -7.90 -1.13 11.41
CA GLY A 31 -9.19 -1.03 10.73
C GLY A 31 -9.25 -1.88 9.46
N ASP A 32 -10.39 -1.79 8.79
CA ASP A 32 -10.62 -2.48 7.52
C ASP A 32 -9.82 -1.82 6.40
N ILE A 33 -9.09 -2.64 5.65
CA ILE A 33 -8.29 -2.22 4.50
C ILE A 33 -9.15 -2.39 3.26
N LEU A 34 -9.40 -1.28 2.58
CA LEU A 34 -10.20 -1.27 1.35
C LEU A 34 -9.38 -1.69 0.14
N ASP A 35 -8.13 -1.25 0.09
CA ASP A 35 -7.21 -1.46 -1.01
C ASP A 35 -5.76 -1.31 -0.52
N CYS A 36 -4.87 -2.20 -0.96
CA CYS A 36 -3.45 -2.14 -0.68
C CYS A 36 -2.71 -2.39 -1.99
N GLN A 37 -1.82 -1.46 -2.35
CA GLN A 37 -1.02 -1.57 -3.56
C GLN A 37 0.45 -1.25 -3.27
N ILE A 38 1.35 -2.18 -3.57
CA ILE A 38 2.80 -1.88 -3.52
C ILE A 38 3.21 -1.27 -4.86
N MET A 39 3.54 0.03 -4.82
CA MET A 39 4.23 0.69 -5.93
C MET A 39 5.70 0.29 -5.90
N MET A 40 6.01 -0.85 -6.52
CA MET A 40 7.38 -1.13 -6.93
C MET A 40 7.68 -0.28 -8.15
N GLU A 41 8.77 0.49 -8.12
CA GLU A 41 9.33 1.09 -9.34
C GLU A 41 9.69 -0.06 -10.29
N ARG A 42 8.75 -0.42 -11.17
CA ARG A 42 9.12 -1.02 -12.44
C ARG A 42 9.90 0.07 -13.13
N ASP A 43 11.20 -0.13 -13.26
CA ASP A 43 12.05 0.47 -14.27
C ASP A 43 11.27 0.41 -15.59
N THR A 44 10.46 1.43 -15.85
CA THR A 44 9.80 1.60 -17.13
C THR A 44 10.91 2.15 -17.97
N GLY A 45 11.69 1.24 -18.56
CA GLY A 45 12.84 1.52 -19.40
C GLY A 45 12.47 2.55 -20.46
N ARG A 46 12.59 3.83 -20.10
CA ARG A 46 12.70 4.94 -21.03
C ARG A 46 14.15 4.91 -21.47
N SER A 47 14.35 4.21 -22.59
CA SER A 47 15.51 4.42 -23.47
C SER A 47 15.58 5.89 -23.90
#